data_AF-A0AAW0QIA2-F1
#
_entry.id   AF-A0AAW0QIA2-F1
#
_cell.length_a   1.000
_cell.length_b   1.000
_cell.length_c   1.000
_cell.angle_alpha   90.00
_cell.angle_beta   90.00
_cell.angle_gamma   90.00
#
_symmetry.space_group_name_H-M   'P 1'
#
loop_
_entity.id
_entity.type
_entity.pdbx_description
1 polymer ?
#
loop_
_entity_poly.entity_id
_entity_poly.type
_entity_poly.pdbx_seq_one_letter_code
_entity_poly.pdbx_strand_id
1 'polypeptide(L)' 'MSAPNLALRKEVIAIYKELLYLGREYPQGYDWFRPRLHRAFMASADLRDEEAIRKGIARAEFVKKEIEAL' A
#
# COMPACT_ATOMS: atom_id res chain seq x y z
N MET A 1 -11.60 -21.63 -6.20
CA MET A 1 -10.93 -20.42 -5.66
C MET A 1 -9.50 -20.45 -6.14
N SER A 2 -9.08 -19.47 -6.93
CA SER A 2 -7.72 -19.41 -7.48
C SER A 2 -6.69 -19.15 -6.38
N ALA A 3 -5.53 -19.80 -6.45
CA ALA A 3 -4.44 -19.59 -5.51
C ALA A 3 -3.96 -18.12 -5.54
N PRO A 4 -3.52 -17.55 -4.41
CA PRO A 4 -3.03 -16.17 -4.38
C PRO A 4 -1.78 -16.01 -5.26
N ASN A 5 -1.82 -15.02 -6.15
CA ASN A 5 -0.71 -14.71 -7.04
C ASN A 5 0.50 -14.19 -6.24
N LEU A 6 1.57 -14.98 -6.21
CA LEU A 6 2.76 -14.69 -5.41
C LEU A 6 3.53 -13.47 -5.91
N ALA A 7 3.48 -13.16 -7.20
CA ALA A 7 4.14 -11.97 -7.75
C ALA A 7 3.44 -10.70 -7.27
N LEU A 8 2.11 -10.63 -7.43
CA LEU A 8 1.31 -9.51 -6.95
C LEU A 8 1.43 -9.33 -5.43
N ARG A 9 1.50 -10.43 -4.66
CA ARG A 9 1.72 -10.35 -3.21
C ARG A 9 3.05 -9.67 -2.88
N LYS A 10 4.13 -9.97 -3.61
CA LYS A 10 5.44 -9.32 -3.40
C LYS A 10 5.37 -7.83 -3.71
N GLU A 11 4.71 -7.45 -4.81
CA GLU A 11 4.50 -6.04 -5.18
C GLU A 11 3.74 -5.26 -4.10
N VAL A 12 2.64 -5.82 -3.59
CA VAL A 12 1.87 -5.22 -2.47
C VAL A 12 2.73 -5.02 -1.23
N ILE A 13 3.57 -6.01 -0.88
CA ILE A 13 4.47 -5.90 0.28
C ILE A 13 5.54 -4.84 0.05
N ALA A 14 6.08 -4.73 -1.17
CA ALA A 14 7.09 -3.74 -1.52
C ALA A 14 6.54 -2.32 -1.36
N ILE A 15 5.42 -2.00 -2.02
CA ILE A 15 4.83 -0.66 -1.96
C ILE A 15 4.36 -0.29 -0.54
N TYR A 16 3.88 -1.26 0.25
CA TYR A 16 3.56 -1.03 1.66
C TYR A 16 4.78 -0.59 2.48
N LYS A 17 5.93 -1.23 2.27
CA LYS A 17 7.18 -0.87 2.96
C LYS A 17 7.71 0.48 2.51
N GLU A 18 7.62 0.79 1.23
CA GLU A 18 8.02 2.09 0.69
C GLU A 18 7.16 3.22 1.26
N LEU A 19 5.84 3.06 1.29
CA LEU A 19 4.94 4.04 1.91
C LEU A 19 5.21 4.20 3.41
N LEU A 20 5.51 3.13 4.15
CA LEU A 20 5.94 3.24 5.55
C LEU A 20 7.25 4.00 5.71
N TYR A 21 8.20 3.83 4.78
CA TYR A 21 9.46 4.55 4.81
C TYR A 21 9.25 6.04 4.59
N LEU A 22 8.52 6.42 3.53
CA LEU A 22 8.18 7.82 3.23
C LEU A 22 7.35 8.46 4.35
N GLY A 23 6.45 7.69 4.96
CA GLY A 23 5.62 8.13 6.08
C GLY A 23 6.38 8.57 7.33
N ARG A 24 7.69 8.34 7.42
CA ARG A 24 8.53 8.79 8.55
C ARG A 24 8.69 10.30 8.60
N GLU A 25 8.69 10.94 7.44
CA GLU A 25 8.84 12.39 7.28
C GLU A 25 7.48 13.09 7.09
N TYR A 26 6.38 12.34 7.23
CA TYR A 26 5.04 12.87 7.03
C TYR A 26 4.73 14.01 8.02
N PRO A 27 4.07 15.11 7.60
CA PRO A 27 3.90 16.30 8.45
C PRO A 27 3.21 16.06 9.79
N GLN A 28 2.27 15.11 9.86
CA GLN A 28 1.57 14.73 11.09
C GLN A 28 2.32 13.68 11.93
N GLY A 29 3.50 13.25 11.47
CA GLY A 29 4.36 12.27 12.13
C GLY A 29 4.03 10.81 11.80
N TYR A 30 5.03 9.94 12.01
CA TYR A 30 4.96 8.52 11.68
C TYR A 30 3.89 7.76 12.47
N ASP A 31 3.71 8.08 13.75
CA ASP A 31 2.70 7.44 14.62
C ASP A 31 1.27 7.76 14.17
N TRP A 32 1.06 8.89 13.49
CA TRP A 32 -0.21 9.23 12.86
C TRP A 32 -0.40 8.50 11.53
N PHE A 33 0.66 8.41 10.72
CA PHE A 33 0.63 7.87 9.36
C PHE A 33 0.52 6.34 9.33
N ARG A 34 1.38 5.64 10.09
CA ARG A 34 1.48 4.18 10.11
C ARG A 34 0.13 3.46 10.34
N PRO A 35 -0.67 3.78 11.37
CA PRO A 35 -1.94 3.08 11.59
C PRO A 35 -2.96 3.34 10.48
N ARG A 36 -2.91 4.49 9.81
CA ARG A 36 -3.80 4.82 8.68
C ARG A 36 -3.43 4.04 7.43
N LEU A 37 -2.14 3.99 7.11
CA LEU A 37 -1.65 3.15 6.02
C LEU A 37 -2.01 1.69 6.26
N HIS A 38 -1.74 1.18 7.47
CA HIS A 38 -2.06 -0.20 7.81
C HIS A 38 -3.55 -0.51 7.66
N ARG A 39 -4.43 0.36 8.16
CA ARG A 39 -5.89 0.22 8.01
C ARG A 39 -6.31 0.17 6.54
N ALA A 40 -5.74 1.03 5.69
CA ALA A 40 -6.05 1.06 4.27
C ALA A 40 -5.68 -0.25 3.55
N PHE A 41 -4.54 -0.85 3.88
CA PHE A 41 -4.13 -2.14 3.32
C PHE A 41 -4.95 -3.30 3.88
N MET A 42 -5.27 -3.28 5.18
CA MET A 42 -6.09 -4.33 5.82
C MET A 42 -7.51 -4.36 5.29
N ALA A 43 -8.08 -3.21 4.91
CA ALA A 43 -9.41 -3.14 4.28
C ALA A 43 -9.50 -3.94 2.96
N SER A 44 -8.35 -4.23 2.33
CA SER A 44 -8.26 -4.98 1.07
C SER A 44 -7.56 -6.34 1.22
N ALA A 45 -7.34 -6.83 2.45
CA ALA A 45 -6.56 -8.06 2.70
C ALA A 45 -7.21 -9.34 2.14
N ASP A 46 -8.53 -9.34 2.03
CA ASP A 46 -9.31 -10.47 1.49
C ASP A 46 -9.51 -10.41 -0.02
N LEU A 47 -8.95 -9.39 -0.68
CA LEU A 47 -9.01 -9.29 -2.13
C LEU A 47 -8.26 -10.46 -2.78
N ARG A 48 -8.93 -11.15 -3.72
CA ARG A 48 -8.38 -12.29 -4.47
C ARG A 48 -8.38 -12.07 -5.98
N ASP A 49 -9.10 -11.06 -6.46
CA ASP A 49 -9.14 -10.70 -7.87
C ASP A 49 -7.86 -9.98 -8.30
N GLU A 50 -7.16 -10.50 -9.30
CA GLU A 50 -5.87 -9.96 -9.73
C GLU A 50 -5.97 -8.55 -10.31
N GLU A 51 -7.03 -8.25 -11.06
CA GLU A 51 -7.23 -6.93 -11.65
C GLU A 51 -7.46 -5.88 -10.57
N ALA A 52 -8.27 -6.20 -9.57
CA ALA A 52 -8.51 -5.36 -8.42
C ALA A 52 -7.23 -5.16 -7.58
N ILE A 53 -6.41 -6.21 -7.40
CA ILE A 53 -5.11 -6.08 -6.73
C ILE A 53 -4.19 -5.12 -7.52
N ARG A 54 -4.11 -5.26 -8.84
CA ARG A 54 -3.34 -4.34 -9.71
C ARG A 54 -3.82 -2.89 -9.60
N LYS A 55 -5.14 -2.67 -9.58
CA LYS A 55 -5.72 -1.33 -9.33
C LYS A 55 -5.35 -0.78 -7.96
N GLY A 56 -5.34 -1.64 -6.93
CA GLY A 56 -4.88 -1.29 -5.58
C GLY A 56 -3.42 -0.86 -5.55
N ILE A 57 -2.54 -1.61 -6.23
CA ILE A 57 -1.11 -1.27 -6.36
C ILE A 57 -0.95 0.06 -7.10
N ALA A 58 -1.63 0.27 -8.23
CA ALA A 58 -1.57 1.52 -8.98
C ALA A 58 -2.01 2.74 -8.16
N ARG A 59 -3.03 2.57 -7.31
CA ARG A 59 -3.46 3.60 -6.37
C ARG A 59 -2.39 3.88 -5.30
N ALA A 60 -1.74 2.84 -4.78
CA ALA A 60 -0.66 3.00 -3.80
C ALA A 60 0.55 3.74 -4.42
N GLU A 61 0.91 3.44 -5.66
CA GLU A 61 1.93 4.15 -6.43
C GLU A 61 1.58 5.62 -6.68
N PHE A 62 0.31 5.92 -6.96
CA PHE A 62 -0.15 7.31 -7.06
C PHE A 62 0.04 8.05 -5.73
N VAL A 63 -0.40 7.46 -4.61
CA VAL A 63 -0.24 8.06 -3.28
C VAL A 63 1.23 8.24 -2.90
N LYS A 64 2.10 7.30 -3.30
CA LYS A 64 3.55 7.41 -3.11
C LYS A 64 4.08 8.70 -3.74
N LYS A 65 3.74 8.96 -5.01
CA LYS A 65 4.17 10.17 -5.72
C LYS A 65 3.65 11.45 -5.07
N GLU A 66 2.41 11.42 -4.57
CA GLU A 66 1.86 12.56 -3.83
C GLU A 66 2.66 12.84 -2.56
N ILE A 67 3.05 11.79 -1.81
CA ILE A 67 3.86 11.94 -0.60
C ILE A 67 5.29 12.41 -0.92
N GLU A 68 5.89 11.93 -2.02
CA GLU A 68 7.21 12.38 -2.48
C GLU A 68 7.23 13.84 -2.92
N ALA A 69 6.07 14.41 -3.26
CA ALA A 69 5.92 15.80 -3.69
C ALA A 69 5.51 16.76 -2.56
N LEU A 70 5.26 16.27 -1.34
CA LEU A 70 4.99 17.06 -0.13
C LEU A 70 6.28 17.60 0.49
#